data_AF-A0A920TRI2-F1
#
_entry.id   AF-A0A920TRI2-F1
#
_cell.length_a   1.000
_cell.length_b   1.000
_cell.length_c   1.000
_cell.angle_alpha   90.00
_cell.angle_beta   90.00
_cell.angle_gamma   90.00
#
_symmetry.space_group_name_H-M   'P 1'
#
loop_
_entity.id
_entity.type
_entity.pdbx_description
1 polymer ?
#
loop_
_entity_poly.entity_id
_entity_poly.type
_entity_poly.pdbx_seq_one_letter_code
_entity_poly.pdbx_strand_id
1 'polypeptide(L)'
;MAGSATCSGEGGMIPDERRYSEKWFYQCIQSRYGFNPHHAQLADGIEVFIGQGQKVGMGGHLMGQKVTDQVAEMRSLPSGIDQRSPARHPDWLGPDDLALKVEELRQLTKNKVPIQLKLGASKVYDDVRMAAQM
;
A
#
# COMPACT_ATOMS: atom_id res chain seq x y z
N MET A 1 -15.57 -20.16 8.14
CA MET A 1 -14.91 -18.84 7.96
C MET A 1 -15.71 -18.04 6.94
N ALA A 2 -15.81 -16.72 7.08
CA ALA A 2 -16.69 -15.88 6.26
C ALA A 2 -16.16 -15.56 4.84
N GLY A 3 -15.01 -16.13 4.43
CA GLY A 3 -14.39 -15.87 3.12
C GLY A 3 -13.88 -14.43 2.94
N SER A 4 -13.66 -13.72 4.05
CA SER A 4 -13.24 -12.32 4.10
C SER A 4 -11.75 -12.13 3.78
N ALA A 5 -11.39 -10.94 3.30
CA ALA A 5 -10.01 -10.53 3.10
C ALA A 5 -9.54 -9.54 4.17
N THR A 6 -8.26 -9.59 4.49
CA THR A 6 -7.54 -8.63 5.35
C THR A 6 -6.51 -7.85 4.52
N CYS A 7 -6.00 -6.75 5.05
CA CYS A 7 -5.02 -5.91 4.37
C CYS A 7 -3.94 -5.43 5.35
N SER A 8 -2.68 -5.42 4.90
CA SER A 8 -1.52 -4.97 5.67
C SER A 8 -1.56 -3.52 6.11
N GLY A 9 -2.32 -2.71 5.39
CA GLY A 9 -2.28 -1.26 5.53
C GLY A 9 -0.86 -0.70 5.30
N GLU A 10 -0.60 0.45 5.91
CA GLU A 10 0.60 1.25 5.66
C GLU A 10 1.87 0.78 6.40
N GLY A 11 1.81 -0.37 7.10
CA GLY A 11 2.84 -0.78 8.06
C GLY A 11 3.90 -1.78 7.58
N GLY A 12 3.68 -2.42 6.43
CA GLY A 12 4.38 -3.65 6.08
C GLY A 12 3.64 -4.88 6.61
N MET A 13 4.32 -6.03 6.67
CA MET A 13 3.71 -7.31 7.07
C MET A 13 4.41 -7.87 8.31
N ILE A 14 3.63 -8.36 9.27
CA ILE A 14 4.12 -9.33 10.26
C ILE A 14 3.81 -10.77 9.80
N PRO A 15 4.68 -11.76 10.06
CA PRO A 15 4.47 -13.14 9.58
C PRO A 15 3.12 -13.75 9.97
N ASP A 16 2.65 -13.47 11.19
CA ASP A 16 1.37 -13.97 11.68
C ASP A 16 0.18 -13.43 10.89
N GLU A 17 0.27 -12.19 10.40
CA GLU A 17 -0.79 -11.61 9.59
C GLU A 17 -1.02 -12.44 8.32
N ARG A 18 0.06 -12.83 7.62
CA ARG A 18 -0.06 -13.71 6.46
C ARG A 18 -0.55 -15.10 6.84
N ARG A 19 -0.07 -15.64 7.96
CA ARG A 19 -0.39 -17.00 8.43
C ARG A 19 -1.88 -17.20 8.71
N TYR A 20 -2.52 -16.21 9.32
CA TYR A 20 -3.92 -16.32 9.75
C TYR A 20 -4.93 -15.75 8.75
N SER A 21 -4.46 -15.06 7.71
CA SER A 21 -5.33 -14.49 6.68
C SER A 21 -5.64 -15.51 5.58
N GLU A 22 -6.93 -15.77 5.35
CA GLU A 22 -7.41 -16.61 4.26
C GLU A 22 -7.16 -15.96 2.90
N LYS A 23 -7.53 -14.67 2.78
CA LYS A 23 -7.15 -13.78 1.68
C LYS A 23 -6.46 -12.56 2.26
N TRP A 24 -5.31 -12.21 1.71
CA TRP A 24 -4.49 -11.11 2.24
C TRP A 24 -4.04 -10.15 1.15
N PHE A 25 -4.32 -8.87 1.37
CA PHE A 25 -3.91 -7.78 0.50
C PHE A 25 -2.68 -7.09 1.07
N TYR A 26 -1.67 -6.88 0.21
CA TYR A 26 -0.47 -6.15 0.57
C TYR A 26 -0.50 -4.74 -0.01
N GLN A 27 -0.45 -3.74 0.86
CA GLN A 27 -0.62 -2.35 0.45
C GLN A 27 0.73 -1.68 0.14
N CYS A 28 0.80 -1.02 -1.01
CA CYS A 28 1.95 -0.26 -1.48
C CYS A 28 1.67 1.25 -1.35
N ILE A 29 2.25 1.89 -0.33
CA ILE A 29 2.03 3.30 0.03
C ILE A 29 3.14 4.23 -0.46
N GLN A 30 2.91 5.54 -0.44
CA GLN A 30 3.84 6.57 -0.92
C GLN A 30 5.26 6.43 -0.37
N SER A 31 5.39 6.14 0.93
CA SER A 31 6.69 6.06 1.62
C SER A 31 7.40 4.72 1.47
N ARG A 32 6.72 3.69 0.93
CA ARG A 32 7.22 2.31 0.87
C ARG A 32 7.66 1.74 2.23
N TYR A 33 7.09 2.22 3.34
CA TYR A 33 7.41 1.71 4.67
C TYR A 33 7.16 0.21 4.75
N GLY A 34 8.20 -0.54 5.12
CA GLY A 34 8.13 -1.99 5.23
C GLY A 34 7.77 -2.72 3.92
N PHE A 35 7.92 -2.06 2.76
CA PHE A 35 7.64 -2.68 1.46
C PHE A 35 8.73 -3.70 1.14
N ASN A 36 8.34 -4.96 1.02
CA ASN A 36 9.24 -6.07 0.70
C ASN A 36 8.72 -6.81 -0.54
N PRO A 37 9.51 -6.90 -1.62
CA PRO A 37 9.13 -7.63 -2.83
C PRO A 37 8.73 -9.09 -2.58
N HIS A 38 9.36 -9.75 -1.60
CA HIS A 38 9.00 -11.12 -1.22
C HIS A 38 7.61 -11.20 -0.58
N HIS A 39 7.23 -10.21 0.24
CA HIS A 39 5.88 -10.17 0.84
C HIS A 39 4.82 -9.91 -0.23
N ALA A 40 5.12 -9.06 -1.22
CA ALA A 40 4.22 -8.81 -2.35
C ALA A 40 3.93 -10.09 -3.15
N GLN A 41 4.90 -11.00 -3.28
CA GLN A 41 4.71 -12.29 -3.95
C GLN A 41 3.89 -13.31 -3.14
N LEU A 42 3.74 -13.11 -1.83
CA LEU A 42 2.93 -13.95 -0.95
C LEU A 42 1.46 -13.50 -0.85
N ALA A 43 1.15 -12.32 -1.38
CA ALA A 43 -0.17 -11.71 -1.30
C ALA A 43 -1.17 -12.32 -2.29
N ASP A 44 -2.45 -12.28 -1.93
CA ASP A 44 -3.56 -12.65 -2.80
C ASP A 44 -4.07 -11.46 -3.61
N GLY A 45 -3.63 -10.24 -3.26
CA GLY A 45 -3.83 -9.02 -4.01
C GLY A 45 -2.87 -7.93 -3.54
N ILE A 46 -2.52 -7.00 -4.44
CA ILE A 46 -1.73 -5.81 -4.10
C ILE A 46 -2.65 -4.60 -4.19
N GLU A 47 -2.62 -3.74 -3.17
CA GLU A 47 -3.34 -2.47 -3.15
C GLU A 47 -2.36 -1.31 -3.34
N VAL A 48 -2.43 -0.62 -4.47
CA VAL A 48 -1.70 0.65 -4.66
C VAL A 48 -2.50 1.76 -4.00
N PHE A 49 -1.91 2.34 -2.95
CA PHE A 49 -2.60 3.31 -2.10
C PHE A 49 -2.43 4.74 -2.63
N ILE A 50 -3.47 5.26 -3.28
CA ILE A 50 -3.46 6.62 -3.83
C ILE A 50 -4.07 7.61 -2.82
N GLY A 51 -5.13 7.20 -2.12
CA GLY A 51 -5.76 8.03 -1.11
C GLY A 51 -6.72 7.28 -0.19
N GLN A 52 -7.16 7.97 0.87
CA GLN A 52 -8.13 7.45 1.85
C GLN A 52 -9.18 8.49 2.20
N GLY A 53 -10.37 8.02 2.61
CA GLY A 53 -11.49 8.90 2.94
C GLY A 53 -11.23 9.87 4.09
N GLN A 54 -10.46 9.47 5.11
CA GLN A 54 -10.22 10.35 6.28
C GLN A 54 -9.40 11.59 5.91
N LYS A 55 -8.48 11.48 4.95
CA LYS A 55 -7.48 12.50 4.61
C LYS A 55 -7.13 12.42 3.13
N VAL A 56 -8.07 12.81 2.27
CA VAL A 56 -7.85 12.82 0.83
C VAL A 56 -6.73 13.82 0.48
N GLY A 57 -5.71 13.37 -0.24
CA GLY A 57 -4.57 14.21 -0.64
C GLY A 57 -3.45 14.36 0.41
N MET A 58 -3.50 13.64 1.52
CA MET A 58 -2.38 13.53 2.47
C MET A 58 -1.96 12.07 2.66
N GLY A 59 -0.69 11.86 2.98
CA GLY A 59 -0.19 10.55 3.39
C GLY A 59 -0.57 10.19 4.84
N GLY A 60 -0.33 8.94 5.22
CA GLY A 60 -0.49 8.50 6.61
C GLY A 60 0.42 9.24 7.59
N HIS A 61 -0.01 9.29 8.84
CA HIS A 61 0.73 9.88 9.94
C HIS A 61 0.65 8.94 11.15
N LEU A 62 1.81 8.50 11.65
CA LEU A 62 1.93 7.73 12.88
C LEU A 62 2.78 8.52 13.88
N MET A 63 2.18 8.86 15.03
CA MET A 63 2.85 9.58 16.13
C MET A 63 3.98 8.73 16.70
N GLY A 64 5.11 9.35 17.04
CA GLY A 64 6.31 8.68 17.55
C GLY A 64 6.07 7.85 18.80
N GLN A 65 5.17 8.29 19.69
CA GLN A 65 4.77 7.52 20.87
C GLN A 65 4.18 6.13 20.53
N LYS A 66 3.63 5.97 19.31
CA LYS A 66 3.09 4.69 18.82
C LYS A 66 4.11 3.89 17.99
N VAL A 67 5.28 4.46 17.73
CA VAL A 67 6.38 3.78 17.02
C VAL A 67 7.22 3.03 18.05
N THR A 68 6.70 1.88 18.46
CA THR A 68 7.43 0.91 19.28
C THR A 68 8.60 0.31 18.49
N ASP A 69 9.51 -0.38 19.17
CA ASP A 69 10.66 -1.02 18.52
C ASP A 69 10.23 -2.02 17.42
N GLN A 70 9.14 -2.75 17.64
CA GLN A 70 8.57 -3.64 16.63
C GLN A 70 8.07 -2.87 15.38
N VAL A 71 7.38 -1.74 15.56
CA VAL A 71 6.89 -0.92 14.44
C VAL A 71 8.05 -0.27 13.69
N ALA A 72 9.07 0.18 14.44
CA ALA A 72 10.32 0.69 13.91
C ALA A 72 11.03 -0.34 13.04
N GLU A 73 11.19 -1.58 13.53
CA GLU A 73 11.79 -2.69 12.78
C GLU A 73 11.01 -3.00 11.50
N MET A 74 9.68 -3.12 11.59
CA MET A 74 8.83 -3.39 10.43
C MET A 74 8.97 -2.34 9.32
N ARG A 75 9.20 -1.08 9.69
CA ARG A 75 9.27 0.04 8.76
C ARG A 75 10.70 0.45 8.38
N SER A 76 11.70 -0.20 8.96
CA SER A 76 13.12 0.18 8.86
C SER A 76 13.38 1.64 9.26
N LEU A 77 12.75 2.10 10.34
CA LEU A 77 12.84 3.47 10.86
C LEU A 77 13.16 3.49 12.35
N PRO A 78 13.72 4.59 12.91
CA PRO A 78 13.97 4.69 14.34
C PRO A 78 12.68 4.68 15.18
N SER A 79 12.75 4.12 16.39
CA SER A 79 11.66 4.14 17.37
C SER A 79 11.47 5.52 18.00
N GLY A 80 10.25 5.82 18.43
CA GLY A 80 9.91 7.09 19.09
C GLY A 80 9.80 8.32 18.19
N ILE A 81 10.02 8.21 16.88
CA ILE A 81 9.96 9.36 15.93
C ILE A 81 8.64 9.37 15.15
N ASP A 82 8.03 10.55 15.01
CA ASP A 82 6.87 10.76 14.14
C ASP A 82 7.16 10.33 12.70
N GLN A 83 6.28 9.50 12.13
CA GLN A 83 6.39 9.03 10.75
C GLN A 83 5.29 9.65 9.90
N ARG A 84 5.70 10.39 8.86
CA ARG A 84 4.81 11.13 7.97
C ARG A 84 5.05 10.71 6.54
N SER A 85 4.05 10.08 5.95
CA SER A 85 4.11 9.69 4.55
C SER A 85 3.88 10.90 3.64
N PRO A 86 4.59 11.00 2.51
CA PRO A 86 4.32 12.02 1.51
C PRO A 86 2.89 11.95 0.99
N ALA A 87 2.36 13.09 0.50
CA ALA A 87 1.03 13.17 -0.09
C ALA A 87 0.91 12.42 -1.44
N ARG A 88 2.02 12.33 -2.17
CA ARG A 88 2.10 11.66 -3.48
C ARG A 88 3.21 10.63 -3.46
N HIS A 89 3.06 9.62 -4.30
CA HIS A 89 4.17 8.72 -4.56
C HIS A 89 5.30 9.50 -5.26
N PRO A 90 6.56 9.30 -4.84
CA PRO A 90 7.68 10.04 -5.42
C PRO A 90 8.05 9.54 -6.82
N ASP A 91 7.61 8.32 -7.19
CA ASP A 91 7.98 7.61 -8.41
C ASP A 91 6.92 7.66 -9.52
N TRP A 92 5.81 8.38 -9.33
CA TRP A 92 4.84 8.64 -10.39
C TRP A 92 4.08 9.96 -10.17
N LEU A 93 3.91 10.74 -11.24
CA LEU A 93 3.28 12.07 -11.20
C LEU A 93 1.92 12.11 -11.89
N GLY A 94 1.65 11.14 -12.76
CA GLY A 94 0.42 11.05 -13.52
C GLY A 94 -0.02 9.62 -13.83
N PRO A 95 -1.09 9.45 -14.61
CA PRO A 95 -1.65 8.14 -14.93
C PRO A 95 -0.69 7.27 -15.76
N ASP A 96 0.10 7.85 -16.66
CA ASP A 96 1.07 7.08 -17.46
C ASP A 96 2.16 6.45 -16.58
N ASP A 97 2.70 7.22 -15.63
CA ASP A 97 3.68 6.72 -14.66
C ASP A 97 3.06 5.67 -13.71
N LEU A 98 1.78 5.84 -13.35
CA LEU A 98 1.05 4.86 -12.55
C LEU A 98 0.87 3.53 -13.32
N ALA A 99 0.61 3.58 -14.63
CA ALA A 99 0.55 2.39 -15.47
C ALA A 99 1.90 1.65 -15.47
N LEU A 100 3.02 2.37 -15.58
CA LEU A 100 4.37 1.78 -15.45
C LEU A 100 4.57 1.12 -14.09
N LYS A 101 4.12 1.77 -13.00
CA LYS A 101 4.22 1.21 -11.64
C LYS A 101 3.39 -0.06 -11.48
N VAL A 102 2.17 -0.08 -12.03
CA VAL A 102 1.30 -1.27 -12.04
C VAL A 102 1.98 -2.40 -12.81
N GLU A 103 2.60 -2.10 -13.95
CA GLU A 103 3.34 -3.08 -14.74
C GLU A 103 4.57 -3.63 -14.00
N GLU A 104 5.35 -2.79 -13.31
CA GLU A 104 6.44 -3.26 -12.44
C GLU A 104 5.95 -4.25 -11.37
N LEU A 105 4.82 -3.97 -10.72
CA LEU A 105 4.22 -4.85 -9.72
C LEU A 105 3.68 -6.15 -10.33
N ARG A 106 3.14 -6.10 -11.56
CA ARG A 106 2.75 -7.29 -12.32
C ARG A 106 3.95 -8.17 -12.62
N GLN A 107 5.05 -7.57 -13.07
CA GLN A 107 6.30 -8.29 -13.35
C GLN A 107 6.89 -8.91 -12.08
N LEU A 108 6.92 -8.15 -10.98
CA LEU A 108 7.36 -8.62 -9.67
C LEU A 108 6.60 -9.88 -9.23
N THR A 109 5.30 -9.94 -9.50
CA THR A 109 4.43 -11.05 -9.13
C THR A 109 4.21 -12.08 -10.25
N LYS A 110 4.93 -11.94 -11.37
CA LYS A 110 4.81 -12.80 -12.56
C LYS A 110 3.37 -12.90 -13.07
N ASN A 111 2.60 -11.80 -12.99
CA ASN A 111 1.19 -11.71 -13.35
C ASN A 111 0.26 -12.65 -12.57
N LYS A 112 0.67 -13.13 -11.39
CA LYS A 112 -0.13 -14.07 -10.57
C LYS A 112 -1.01 -13.37 -9.55
N VAL A 113 -0.65 -12.16 -9.13
CA VAL A 113 -1.33 -11.43 -8.06
C VAL A 113 -2.08 -10.24 -8.67
N PRO A 114 -3.41 -10.11 -8.46
CA PRO A 114 -4.17 -8.99 -8.95
C PRO A 114 -3.77 -7.68 -8.26
N ILE A 115 -3.89 -6.57 -8.97
CA ILE A 115 -3.57 -5.24 -8.46
C ILE A 115 -4.85 -4.41 -8.41
N GLN A 116 -5.13 -3.79 -7.27
CA GLN A 116 -6.22 -2.84 -7.09
C GLN A 116 -5.68 -1.44 -6.76
N LEU A 117 -6.42 -0.41 -7.17
CA LEU A 117 -6.12 0.97 -6.87
C LEU A 117 -7.08 1.47 -5.78
N LYS A 118 -6.53 2.01 -4.69
CA LYS A 118 -7.33 2.60 -3.61
C LYS A 118 -7.35 4.12 -3.75
N LEU A 119 -8.50 4.63 -4.17
CA LEU A 119 -8.73 6.03 -4.50
C LEU A 119 -9.43 6.77 -3.35
N GLY A 120 -9.09 8.04 -3.16
CA GLY A 120 -9.87 8.94 -2.31
C GLY A 120 -11.14 9.42 -3.02
N ALA A 121 -12.21 9.68 -2.28
CA ALA A 121 -13.47 10.16 -2.84
C ALA A 121 -13.45 11.67 -3.16
N SER A 122 -12.54 12.12 -4.02
CA SER A 122 -12.43 13.53 -4.45
C SER A 122 -12.96 13.79 -5.85
N LYS A 123 -12.37 13.15 -6.87
CA LYS A 123 -12.70 13.37 -8.29
C LYS A 123 -13.03 12.04 -8.95
N VAL A 124 -13.99 11.33 -8.36
CA VAL A 124 -14.29 9.91 -8.64
C VAL A 124 -14.40 9.61 -10.14
N TYR A 125 -15.08 10.46 -10.92
CA TYR A 125 -15.21 10.25 -12.36
C TYR A 125 -13.86 10.30 -13.10
N ASP A 126 -13.03 11.30 -12.80
CA ASP A 126 -11.71 11.45 -13.43
C ASP A 126 -10.77 10.33 -12.96
N ASP A 127 -10.77 10.05 -11.65
CA ASP A 127 -9.91 9.04 -11.02
C ASP A 127 -10.21 7.64 -11.58
N VAL A 128 -11.50 7.28 -11.71
CA VAL A 128 -11.92 5.98 -12.30
C VAL A 128 -11.65 5.94 -13.80
N ARG A 129 -11.89 7.03 -14.53
CA ARG A 129 -11.59 7.11 -15.96
C ARG A 129 -10.10 6.88 -16.22
N MET A 130 -9.23 7.52 -15.46
CA MET A 130 -7.77 7.36 -15.57
C MET A 130 -7.37 5.92 -15.22
N ALA A 131 -7.91 5.36 -14.13
CA ALA A 131 -7.63 3.99 -13.71
C ALA A 131 -8.05 2.94 -14.76
N ALA A 132 -9.17 3.14 -15.46
CA ALA A 132 -9.68 2.21 -16.47
C ALA A 132 -8.90 2.23 -17.79
N GLN A 133 -7.99 3.19 -17.98
CA GLN A 133 -7.16 3.32 -19.18
C GLN A 133 -5.80 2.61 -19.05
N MET A 134 -5.50 2.01 -17.90
CA MET A 134 -4.22 1.35 -17.55
C MET A 134 -4.23 -0.17 -17.83
#